data_AF-A0A7C7Q6X3-F1
#
_entry.id   AF-A0A7C7Q6X3-F1
#
_cell.length_a   1.000
_cell.length_b   1.000
_cell.length_c   1.000
_cell.angle_alpha   90.00
_cell.angle_beta   90.00
_cell.angle_gamma   90.00
#
_symmetry.space_group_name_H-M   'P 1'
#
loop_
_entity.id
_entity.type
_entity.pdbx_description
1 polymer ?
#
loop_
_entity_poly.entity_id
_entity_poly.type
_entity_poly.pdbx_seq_one_letter_code
_entity_poly.pdbx_strand_id
1 'polypeptide(L)'
;RIMGGLVMSAEQLQKLRNDLQRFYKDAVRERLRCELDVVRWRLQLLRTKGIVIVDGEAFTWAGEARLPRWLREIASKLTLQCDDTANALNAGDTASASALITALEALSLFVWVNDDLVNVRNHATAWELLRDRQRASQCASATRAIERALQRAGEHIRMGRWSDALSLLRTARQRLLSLRGRGGKVLQAPIVNELNYGLENKFGWFDFTGFLDNNPTNWGLELAPRQVTSRIELNGIWQFRTDPQNVGMKRNWHKGAFGKAERTLKVPGSWESQGVTQVNPLHIKQHPFPSINVGADVPYNGWAWYWRFVHIPKEWAGHDLELIVHGIDDFDWTYWNGELIGHTGAKVPNFWRTTRRYRIPKRIVRFGDSNLLIVRIYDCRGYGGIIGDAELQCIGWQARHSTPAVATPDVLVSPLSIAVWVELNGDTLWLSGWRKMGEQLPQELLCIIGDKVRRLPLRNVAYDMQRDGRLSECWLALITKGAPSKSLLIVLECNPTRIVADDATIRITFNRRHASVLLLRPFHDGKVNAERCRLWARIAIAYPIAFTEVPFKVGAKLRIITCYNYRILRN
;
A
#
# COMPACT_ATOMS: atom_id res chain seq x y z
N ARG A 1 36.55 -37.34 -40.93
CA ARG A 1 37.21 -36.93 -42.21
C ARG A 1 36.55 -35.63 -42.66
N ILE A 2 37.20 -34.50 -42.42
CA ILE A 2 37.00 -33.26 -43.17
C ILE A 2 38.25 -33.12 -44.05
N MET A 3 38.06 -32.75 -45.32
CA MET A 3 39.08 -32.77 -46.37
C MET A 3 40.23 -31.82 -46.07
N GLY A 4 41.42 -32.38 -45.82
CA GLY A 4 42.67 -31.61 -45.64
C GLY A 4 43.51 -32.04 -44.42
N GLY A 5 44.02 -33.27 -44.43
CA GLY A 5 45.36 -33.56 -43.85
C GLY A 5 45.63 -33.41 -42.34
N LEU A 6 44.64 -33.31 -41.45
CA LEU A 6 44.89 -33.41 -40.00
C LEU A 6 44.28 -34.70 -39.43
N VAL A 7 45.12 -35.71 -39.22
CA VAL A 7 44.78 -36.91 -38.43
C VAL A 7 45.06 -36.58 -36.97
N MET A 8 44.04 -36.19 -36.22
CA MET A 8 44.18 -36.00 -34.77
C MET A 8 44.43 -37.36 -34.10
N SER A 9 45.41 -37.42 -33.19
CA SER A 9 45.62 -38.61 -32.36
C SER A 9 44.42 -38.86 -31.44
N ALA A 10 44.24 -40.10 -30.97
CA ALA A 10 43.18 -40.42 -30.02
C ALA A 10 43.23 -39.55 -28.75
N GLU A 11 44.43 -39.18 -28.32
CA GLU A 11 44.68 -38.28 -27.18
C GLU A 11 44.26 -36.83 -27.48
N GLN A 12 44.55 -36.32 -28.68
CA GLN A 12 44.09 -35.01 -29.14
C GLN A 12 42.56 -34.94 -29.25
N LEU A 13 41.91 -36.02 -29.70
CA LEU A 13 40.45 -36.13 -29.74
C LEU A 13 39.84 -36.15 -28.34
N GLN A 14 40.46 -36.89 -27.40
CA GLN A 14 39.99 -36.94 -26.02
C GLN A 14 40.13 -35.59 -25.31
N LYS A 15 41.25 -34.89 -25.53
CA LYS A 15 41.46 -33.53 -25.03
C LYS A 15 40.42 -32.56 -25.59
N LEU A 16 40.21 -32.55 -26.91
CA LEU A 16 39.19 -31.72 -27.56
C LEU A 16 37.79 -32.02 -27.00
N ARG A 17 37.45 -33.30 -26.78
CA ARG A 17 36.16 -33.69 -26.18
C ARG A 17 35.99 -33.13 -24.78
N ASN A 18 37.02 -33.21 -23.94
CA ASN A 18 37.01 -32.67 -22.58
C ASN A 18 36.88 -31.13 -22.59
N ASP A 19 37.62 -30.46 -23.48
CA ASP A 19 37.57 -29.00 -23.64
C ASP A 19 36.18 -28.53 -24.11
N LEU A 20 35.58 -29.23 -25.09
CA LEU A 20 34.22 -28.96 -25.54
C LEU A 20 33.17 -29.20 -24.45
N GLN A 21 33.32 -30.27 -23.65
CA GLN A 21 32.42 -30.53 -22.52
C GLN A 21 32.52 -29.46 -21.45
N ARG A 22 33.73 -28.97 -21.16
CA ARG A 22 33.95 -27.86 -20.22
C ARG A 22 33.35 -26.57 -20.76
N PHE A 23 33.66 -26.21 -22.00
CA PHE A 23 33.08 -25.05 -22.66
C PHE A 23 31.55 -25.09 -22.65
N TYR A 24 30.95 -26.24 -22.99
CA TYR A 24 29.50 -26.40 -22.94
C TYR A 24 28.93 -26.18 -21.53
N LYS A 25 29.54 -26.77 -20.50
CA LYS A 25 29.09 -26.57 -19.10
C LYS A 25 29.20 -25.11 -18.67
N ASP A 26 30.30 -24.46 -19.00
CA ASP A 26 30.52 -23.05 -18.66
C ASP A 26 29.55 -22.14 -19.43
N ALA A 27 29.31 -22.39 -20.72
CA ALA A 27 28.33 -21.66 -21.52
C ALA A 27 26.89 -21.85 -21.03
N VAL A 28 26.51 -23.07 -20.60
CA VAL A 28 25.20 -23.33 -19.99
C VAL A 28 25.07 -22.59 -18.68
N ARG A 29 26.11 -22.60 -17.82
CA ARG A 29 26.10 -21.87 -16.55
C ARG A 29 25.94 -20.36 -16.78
N GLU A 30 26.70 -19.79 -17.71
CA GLU A 30 26.63 -18.36 -18.02
C GLU A 30 25.26 -17.96 -18.57
N ARG A 31 24.70 -18.75 -19.49
CA ARG A 31 23.34 -18.54 -19.99
C ARG A 31 22.31 -18.57 -18.87
N LEU A 32 22.36 -19.58 -18.00
CA LEU A 32 21.41 -19.71 -16.88
C LEU A 32 21.54 -18.56 -15.88
N ARG A 33 22.75 -18.03 -15.69
CA ARG A 33 22.98 -16.86 -14.84
C ARG A 33 22.27 -15.62 -15.39
N CYS A 34 22.43 -15.32 -16.67
CA CYS A 34 21.71 -14.21 -17.32
C CYS A 34 20.19 -14.38 -17.24
N GLU A 35 19.68 -15.60 -17.43
CA GLU A 35 18.25 -15.90 -17.31
C GLU A 35 17.74 -15.70 -15.87
N LEU A 36 18.53 -16.02 -14.84
CA LEU A 36 18.12 -15.84 -13.44
C LEU A 36 17.94 -14.36 -13.06
N ASP A 37 18.76 -13.46 -13.62
CA ASP A 37 18.58 -12.01 -13.41
C ASP A 37 17.27 -11.53 -14.04
N VAL A 38 16.96 -12.00 -15.25
CA VAL A 38 15.68 -11.75 -15.92
C VAL A 38 14.52 -12.33 -15.11
N VAL A 39 14.70 -13.53 -14.53
CA VAL A 39 13.67 -14.17 -13.70
C VAL A 39 13.36 -13.34 -12.48
N ARG A 40 14.38 -12.89 -11.75
CA ARG A 40 14.23 -12.03 -10.58
C ARG A 40 13.46 -10.75 -10.93
N TRP A 41 13.85 -10.11 -12.03
CA TRP A 41 13.19 -8.89 -12.49
C TRP A 41 11.72 -9.12 -12.88
N ARG A 42 11.41 -10.18 -13.63
CA ARG A 42 10.03 -10.51 -14.02
C ARG A 42 9.15 -10.92 -12.84
N LEU A 43 9.69 -11.65 -11.86
CA LEU A 43 8.97 -11.97 -10.62
C LEU A 43 8.70 -10.70 -9.78
N GLN A 44 9.67 -9.78 -9.72
CA GLN A 44 9.48 -8.49 -9.07
C GLN A 44 8.39 -7.67 -9.75
N LEU A 45 8.39 -7.63 -11.09
CA LEU A 45 7.39 -6.94 -11.90
C LEU A 45 5.99 -7.54 -11.66
N LEU A 46 5.86 -8.87 -11.67
CA LEU A 46 4.62 -9.56 -11.34
C LEU A 46 4.14 -9.24 -9.92
N ARG A 47 5.05 -9.28 -8.94
CA ARG A 47 4.70 -9.08 -7.52
C ARG A 47 4.31 -7.65 -7.19
N THR A 48 4.99 -6.66 -7.79
CA THR A 48 4.87 -5.24 -7.42
C THR A 48 4.01 -4.40 -8.36
N LYS A 49 3.70 -4.95 -9.55
CA LYS A 49 2.93 -4.26 -10.59
C LYS A 49 1.83 -5.13 -11.19
N GLY A 50 1.84 -6.44 -10.93
CA GLY A 50 0.90 -7.37 -11.53
C GLY A 50 1.13 -7.60 -13.03
N ILE A 51 2.25 -7.12 -13.58
CA ILE A 51 2.62 -7.17 -15.00
C ILE A 51 3.38 -8.47 -15.28
N VAL A 52 3.08 -9.11 -16.41
CA VAL A 52 3.82 -10.27 -16.92
C VAL A 52 4.40 -9.99 -18.29
N ILE A 53 5.52 -10.63 -18.60
CA ILE A 53 6.10 -10.60 -19.94
C ILE A 53 5.94 -11.97 -20.56
N VAL A 54 5.36 -12.01 -21.75
CA VAL A 54 5.16 -13.24 -22.53
C VAL A 54 5.59 -12.94 -23.96
N ASP A 55 6.50 -13.73 -24.51
CA ASP A 55 7.06 -13.56 -25.87
C ASP A 55 7.61 -12.14 -26.16
N GLY A 56 8.22 -11.50 -25.15
CA GLY A 56 8.82 -10.17 -25.29
C GLY A 56 7.82 -9.00 -25.19
N GLU A 57 6.53 -9.28 -25.02
CA GLU A 57 5.49 -8.27 -24.84
C GLU A 57 5.05 -8.21 -23.39
N ALA A 58 4.84 -6.99 -22.88
CA ALA A 58 4.30 -6.76 -21.55
C ALA A 58 2.78 -6.83 -21.60
N PHE A 59 2.19 -7.62 -20.71
CA PHE A 59 0.77 -7.75 -20.56
C PHE A 59 0.34 -7.38 -19.16
N THR A 60 -0.94 -7.05 -19.07
CA THR A 60 -1.74 -6.98 -17.87
C THR A 60 -1.45 -5.75 -17.00
N TRP A 61 -2.48 -4.92 -16.85
CA TRP A 61 -2.42 -3.59 -16.24
C TRP A 61 -3.45 -3.51 -15.09
N ALA A 62 -3.33 -2.52 -14.20
CA ALA A 62 -4.13 -2.34 -12.95
C ALA A 62 -3.62 -3.04 -11.66
N GLY A 63 -2.29 -3.14 -11.51
CA GLY A 63 -1.64 -3.45 -10.24
C GLY A 63 -1.65 -4.93 -9.81
N GLU A 64 -0.86 -5.27 -8.80
CA GLU A 64 -0.69 -6.64 -8.30
C GLU A 64 -1.96 -7.21 -7.63
N ALA A 65 -2.77 -6.36 -7.01
CA ALA A 65 -3.89 -6.78 -6.17
C ALA A 65 -5.01 -7.48 -6.94
N ARG A 66 -5.08 -7.31 -8.28
CA ARG A 66 -6.01 -8.04 -9.15
C ARG A 66 -5.68 -9.55 -9.21
N LEU A 67 -4.44 -9.92 -8.91
CA LEU A 67 -3.97 -11.30 -8.98
C LEU A 67 -4.42 -12.09 -7.75
N PRO A 68 -4.77 -13.38 -7.91
CA PRO A 68 -5.10 -14.23 -6.78
C PRO A 68 -3.97 -14.25 -5.74
N ARG A 69 -4.32 -14.14 -4.46
CA ARG A 69 -3.34 -14.10 -3.36
C ARG A 69 -2.34 -15.26 -3.40
N TRP A 70 -2.81 -16.49 -3.62
CA TRP A 70 -1.95 -17.67 -3.71
C TRP A 70 -0.86 -17.51 -4.78
N LEU A 71 -1.15 -16.81 -5.88
CA LEU A 71 -0.20 -16.58 -6.97
C LEU A 71 0.84 -15.55 -6.55
N ARG A 72 0.41 -14.46 -5.90
CA ARG A 72 1.32 -13.44 -5.33
C ARG A 72 2.26 -14.02 -4.27
N GLU A 73 1.75 -14.91 -3.42
CA GLU A 73 2.54 -15.60 -2.41
C GLU A 73 3.59 -16.53 -3.03
N ILE A 74 3.22 -17.31 -4.06
CA ILE A 74 4.18 -18.14 -4.81
C ILE A 74 5.23 -17.28 -5.49
N ALA A 75 4.84 -16.20 -6.20
CA ALA A 75 5.78 -15.29 -6.83
C ALA A 75 6.76 -14.67 -5.81
N SER A 76 6.27 -14.33 -4.62
CA SER A 76 7.09 -13.81 -3.53
C SER A 76 8.09 -14.85 -3.02
N LYS A 77 7.66 -16.10 -2.81
CA LYS A 77 8.53 -17.21 -2.41
C LYS A 77 9.62 -17.49 -3.45
N LEU A 78 9.25 -17.56 -4.73
CA LEU A 78 10.20 -17.78 -5.82
C LEU A 78 11.21 -16.63 -5.93
N THR A 79 10.79 -15.40 -5.67
CA THR A 79 11.70 -14.23 -5.67
C THR A 79 12.77 -14.36 -4.59
N LEU A 80 12.40 -14.82 -3.39
CA LEU A 80 13.34 -15.05 -2.29
C LEU A 80 14.31 -16.19 -2.59
N GLN A 81 13.91 -17.17 -3.40
CA GLN A 81 14.74 -18.30 -3.82
C GLN A 81 15.79 -17.93 -4.88
N CYS A 82 15.68 -16.75 -5.53
CA CYS A 82 16.59 -16.35 -6.61
C CYS A 82 18.06 -16.28 -6.18
N ASP A 83 18.35 -15.74 -4.98
CA ASP A 83 19.73 -15.63 -4.47
C ASP A 83 20.33 -17.00 -4.16
N ASP A 84 19.59 -17.86 -3.47
CA ASP A 84 20.02 -19.23 -3.16
C ASP A 84 20.25 -20.05 -4.44
N THR A 85 19.38 -19.89 -5.43
CA THR A 85 19.50 -20.56 -6.73
C THR A 85 20.72 -20.07 -7.51
N ALA A 86 21.04 -18.77 -7.46
CA ALA A 86 22.24 -18.23 -8.08
C ALA A 86 23.52 -18.77 -7.42
N ASN A 87 23.52 -18.92 -6.09
CA ASN A 87 24.62 -19.54 -5.36
C ASN A 87 24.78 -21.04 -5.70
N ALA A 88 23.68 -21.78 -5.79
CA ALA A 88 23.68 -23.18 -6.19
C ALA A 88 24.17 -23.38 -7.64
N LEU A 89 23.83 -22.46 -8.54
CA LEU A 89 24.33 -22.46 -9.93
C LEU A 89 25.85 -22.29 -9.99
N ASN A 90 26.43 -21.43 -9.14
CA ASN A 90 27.88 -21.30 -9.00
C ASN A 90 28.54 -22.60 -8.51
N ALA A 91 27.84 -23.36 -7.67
CA ALA A 91 28.26 -24.69 -7.22
C ALA A 91 28.01 -25.81 -8.27
N GLY A 92 27.40 -25.49 -9.42
CA GLY A 92 27.19 -26.42 -10.55
C GLY A 92 25.78 -27.01 -10.66
N ASP A 93 24.83 -26.61 -9.81
CA ASP A 93 23.43 -27.05 -9.91
C ASP A 93 22.66 -26.24 -10.96
N THR A 94 22.59 -26.80 -12.16
CA THR A 94 21.82 -26.22 -13.27
C THR A 94 20.33 -26.57 -13.21
N ALA A 95 19.94 -27.57 -12.41
CA ALA A 95 18.58 -28.07 -12.34
C ALA A 95 17.67 -27.11 -11.57
N SER A 96 18.14 -26.57 -10.45
CA SER A 96 17.40 -25.58 -9.66
C SER A 96 17.14 -24.29 -10.46
N ALA A 97 18.14 -23.80 -11.20
CA ALA A 97 17.98 -22.65 -12.10
C ALA A 97 16.93 -22.91 -13.20
N SER A 98 16.99 -24.09 -13.85
CA SER A 98 16.02 -24.48 -14.88
C SER A 98 14.60 -24.61 -14.34
N ALA A 99 14.44 -25.13 -13.12
CA ALA A 99 13.15 -25.26 -12.45
C ALA A 99 12.54 -23.88 -12.12
N LEU A 100 13.36 -22.93 -11.64
CA LEU A 100 12.91 -21.58 -11.34
C LEU A 100 12.47 -20.81 -12.59
N ILE A 101 13.20 -20.94 -13.69
CA ILE A 101 12.81 -20.41 -15.01
C ILE A 101 11.47 -21.00 -15.46
N THR A 102 11.31 -22.32 -15.34
CA THR A 102 10.06 -23.02 -15.69
C THR A 102 8.88 -22.53 -14.83
N ALA A 103 9.11 -22.31 -13.54
CA ALA A 103 8.12 -21.77 -12.62
C ALA A 103 7.66 -20.36 -13.02
N LEU A 104 8.60 -19.47 -13.36
CA LEU A 104 8.26 -18.13 -13.86
C LEU A 104 7.43 -18.18 -15.15
N GLU A 105 7.81 -19.02 -16.11
CA GLU A 105 7.08 -19.15 -17.37
C GLU A 105 5.66 -19.66 -17.13
N ALA A 106 5.49 -20.63 -16.22
CA ALA A 106 4.17 -21.12 -15.83
C ALA A 106 3.34 -20.01 -15.17
N LEU A 107 3.90 -19.21 -14.26
CA LEU A 107 3.19 -18.08 -13.65
C LEU A 107 2.79 -17.02 -14.67
N SER A 108 3.73 -16.64 -15.55
CA SER A 108 3.51 -15.62 -16.58
C SER A 108 2.39 -16.02 -17.55
N LEU A 109 2.44 -17.27 -18.03
CA LEU A 109 1.40 -17.80 -18.91
C LEU A 109 0.07 -18.04 -18.19
N PHE A 110 0.07 -18.41 -16.91
CA PHE A 110 -1.18 -18.54 -16.15
C PHE A 110 -1.93 -17.21 -16.10
N VAL A 111 -1.22 -16.13 -15.77
CA VAL A 111 -1.78 -14.79 -15.70
C VAL A 111 -2.27 -14.35 -17.08
N TRP A 112 -1.46 -14.54 -18.12
CA TRP A 112 -1.84 -14.20 -19.49
C TRP A 112 -3.09 -14.96 -19.96
N VAL A 113 -3.12 -16.28 -19.79
CA VAL A 113 -4.26 -17.12 -20.20
C VAL A 113 -5.53 -16.75 -19.44
N ASN A 114 -5.41 -16.45 -18.14
CA ASN A 114 -6.54 -15.99 -17.33
C ASN A 114 -7.16 -14.72 -17.89
N ASP A 115 -6.33 -13.74 -18.21
CA ASP A 115 -6.84 -12.45 -18.67
C ASP A 115 -7.36 -12.52 -20.11
N ASP A 116 -6.71 -13.30 -20.96
CA ASP A 116 -7.20 -13.50 -22.33
C ASP A 116 -8.51 -14.32 -22.37
N LEU A 117 -8.68 -15.26 -21.43
CA LEU A 117 -9.95 -15.95 -21.25
C LEU A 117 -11.09 -14.98 -20.85
N VAL A 118 -10.81 -13.95 -20.05
CA VAL A 118 -11.77 -12.88 -19.74
C VAL A 118 -12.16 -12.13 -21.02
N ASN A 119 -11.20 -11.83 -21.90
CA ASN A 119 -11.48 -11.22 -23.20
C ASN A 119 -12.43 -12.08 -24.04
N VAL A 120 -12.19 -13.38 -24.17
CA VAL A 120 -13.06 -14.27 -24.97
C VAL A 120 -14.46 -14.36 -24.38
N ARG A 121 -14.61 -14.36 -23.05
CA ARG A 121 -15.92 -14.31 -22.38
C ARG A 121 -16.66 -13.02 -22.69
N ASN A 122 -15.98 -11.87 -22.61
CA ASN A 122 -16.57 -10.57 -22.94
C ASN A 122 -17.03 -10.51 -24.41
N HIS A 123 -16.31 -11.16 -25.33
CA HIS A 123 -16.73 -11.28 -26.72
C HIS A 123 -17.99 -12.14 -26.88
N ALA A 124 -18.14 -13.22 -26.12
CA ALA A 124 -19.38 -14.00 -26.13
C ALA A 124 -20.58 -13.11 -25.80
N THR A 125 -20.49 -12.33 -24.72
CA THR A 125 -21.52 -11.36 -24.31
C THR A 125 -21.76 -10.29 -25.38
N ALA A 126 -20.70 -9.74 -25.98
CA ALA A 126 -20.84 -8.77 -27.06
C ALA A 126 -21.61 -9.35 -28.26
N TRP A 127 -21.30 -10.57 -28.69
CA TRP A 127 -22.00 -11.22 -29.81
C TRP A 127 -23.46 -11.54 -29.50
N GLU A 128 -23.79 -11.87 -28.24
CA GLU A 128 -25.19 -12.03 -27.81
C GLU A 128 -25.98 -10.72 -27.95
N LEU A 129 -25.40 -9.60 -27.51
CA LEU A 129 -26.01 -8.26 -27.66
C LEU A 129 -26.21 -7.88 -29.14
N LEU A 130 -25.30 -8.34 -30.00
CA LEU A 130 -25.38 -8.19 -31.46
C LEU A 130 -26.34 -9.16 -32.14
N ARG A 131 -26.97 -10.05 -31.37
CA ARG A 131 -27.86 -11.12 -31.86
C ARG A 131 -27.17 -12.13 -32.78
N ASP A 132 -25.84 -12.23 -32.75
CA ASP A 132 -25.07 -13.28 -33.43
C ASP A 132 -24.88 -14.49 -32.49
N ARG A 133 -25.94 -15.30 -32.38
CA ARG A 133 -25.96 -16.47 -31.49
C ARG A 133 -24.92 -17.53 -31.86
N GLN A 134 -24.55 -17.63 -33.13
CA GLN A 134 -23.57 -18.61 -33.58
C GLN A 134 -22.17 -18.26 -33.05
N ARG A 135 -21.73 -17.01 -33.23
CA ARG A 135 -20.43 -16.56 -32.71
C ARG A 135 -20.41 -16.55 -31.19
N ALA A 136 -21.49 -16.11 -30.55
CA ALA A 136 -21.62 -16.18 -29.08
C ALA A 136 -21.42 -17.61 -28.56
N SER A 137 -22.09 -18.60 -29.16
CA SER A 137 -21.97 -20.01 -28.79
C SER A 137 -20.55 -20.56 -29.05
N GLN A 138 -19.92 -20.15 -30.15
CA GLN A 138 -18.53 -20.53 -30.44
C GLN A 138 -17.55 -19.98 -29.39
N CYS A 139 -17.69 -18.71 -28.99
CA CYS A 139 -16.92 -18.12 -27.89
C CYS A 139 -17.16 -18.90 -26.58
N ALA A 140 -18.41 -19.09 -26.18
CA ALA A 140 -18.78 -19.79 -24.94
C ALA A 140 -18.33 -21.26 -24.91
N SER A 141 -18.27 -21.93 -26.06
CA SER A 141 -17.72 -23.28 -26.17
C SER A 141 -16.21 -23.29 -26.01
N ALA A 142 -15.51 -22.32 -26.62
CA ALA A 142 -14.07 -22.19 -26.53
C ALA A 142 -13.60 -21.90 -25.09
N THR A 143 -14.31 -21.04 -24.35
CA THR A 143 -13.96 -20.67 -22.97
C THR A 143 -13.99 -21.87 -22.03
N ARG A 144 -15.02 -22.73 -22.08
CA ARG A 144 -15.17 -23.89 -21.17
C ARG A 144 -14.00 -24.86 -21.18
N ALA A 145 -13.37 -25.07 -22.33
CA ALA A 145 -12.21 -25.97 -22.42
C ALA A 145 -10.94 -25.32 -21.85
N ILE A 146 -10.74 -24.03 -22.11
CA ILE A 146 -9.60 -23.25 -21.61
C ILE A 146 -9.72 -23.05 -20.10
N GLU A 147 -10.91 -22.82 -19.57
CA GLU A 147 -11.21 -22.73 -18.14
C GLU A 147 -10.76 -23.96 -17.38
N ARG A 148 -11.11 -25.16 -17.88
CA ARG A 148 -10.71 -26.43 -17.26
C ARG A 148 -9.19 -26.61 -17.28
N ALA A 149 -8.53 -26.23 -18.38
CA ALA A 149 -7.07 -26.27 -18.47
C ALA A 149 -6.42 -25.28 -17.49
N LEU A 150 -6.95 -24.07 -17.38
CA LEU A 150 -6.47 -23.03 -16.45
C LEU A 150 -6.63 -23.46 -14.99
N GLN A 151 -7.78 -24.03 -14.61
CA GLN A 151 -8.02 -24.56 -13.27
C GLN A 151 -6.98 -25.62 -12.89
N ARG A 152 -6.80 -26.63 -13.76
CA ARG A 152 -5.80 -27.69 -13.57
C ARG A 152 -4.37 -27.13 -13.50
N ALA A 153 -4.01 -26.20 -14.38
CA ALA A 153 -2.71 -25.55 -14.35
C ALA A 153 -2.47 -24.82 -13.01
N GLY A 154 -3.49 -24.16 -12.46
CA GLY A 154 -3.43 -23.52 -11.14
C GLY A 154 -3.22 -24.53 -10.01
N GLU A 155 -3.81 -25.72 -10.08
CA GLU A 155 -3.55 -26.80 -9.12
C GLU A 155 -2.10 -27.30 -9.21
N HIS A 156 -1.60 -27.55 -10.42
CA HIS A 156 -0.21 -27.94 -10.64
C HIS A 156 0.77 -26.89 -10.12
N ILE A 157 0.52 -25.59 -10.36
CA ILE A 157 1.32 -24.49 -9.82
C ILE A 157 1.36 -24.52 -8.29
N ARG A 158 0.20 -24.67 -7.62
CA ARG A 158 0.16 -24.73 -6.14
C ARG A 158 0.89 -25.94 -5.57
N MET A 159 0.98 -27.02 -6.33
CA MET A 159 1.73 -28.23 -5.98
C MET A 159 3.21 -28.19 -6.38
N GLY A 160 3.69 -27.10 -7.01
CA GLY A 160 5.06 -26.99 -7.51
C GLY A 160 5.36 -27.85 -8.75
N ARG A 161 4.34 -28.36 -9.45
CA ARG A 161 4.47 -29.15 -10.69
C ARG A 161 4.54 -28.22 -11.90
N TRP A 162 5.65 -27.49 -12.03
CA TRP A 162 5.82 -26.40 -12.99
C TRP A 162 5.71 -26.84 -14.45
N SER A 163 6.36 -27.94 -14.83
CA SER A 163 6.37 -28.44 -16.20
C SER A 163 4.98 -28.89 -16.68
N ASP A 164 4.21 -29.54 -15.81
CA ASP A 164 2.83 -29.95 -16.11
C ASP A 164 1.94 -28.73 -16.33
N ALA A 165 2.05 -27.74 -15.44
CA ALA A 165 1.32 -26.47 -15.57
C ALA A 165 1.68 -25.76 -16.87
N LEU A 166 2.98 -25.63 -17.16
CA LEU A 166 3.49 -24.95 -18.33
C LEU A 166 3.01 -25.61 -19.63
N SER A 167 3.00 -26.95 -19.68
CA SER A 167 2.47 -27.71 -20.81
C SER A 167 1.00 -27.39 -21.08
N LEU A 168 0.15 -27.47 -20.05
CA LEU A 168 -1.27 -27.13 -20.15
C LEU A 168 -1.49 -25.67 -20.60
N LEU A 169 -0.71 -24.74 -20.05
CA LEU A 169 -0.81 -23.32 -20.35
C LEU A 169 -0.36 -22.98 -21.78
N ARG A 170 0.67 -23.66 -22.30
CA ARG A 170 1.09 -23.52 -23.70
C ARG A 170 0.00 -23.98 -24.66
N THR A 171 -0.65 -25.12 -24.38
CA THR A 171 -1.79 -25.59 -25.18
C THR A 171 -2.98 -24.63 -25.10
N ALA A 172 -3.30 -24.13 -23.90
CA ALA A 172 -4.35 -23.13 -23.70
C ALA A 172 -4.06 -21.84 -24.49
N ARG A 173 -2.80 -21.37 -24.45
CA ARG A 173 -2.35 -20.21 -25.22
C ARG A 173 -2.45 -20.42 -26.72
N GLN A 174 -1.98 -21.55 -27.25
CA GLN A 174 -2.10 -21.84 -28.69
C GLN A 174 -3.56 -21.82 -29.15
N ARG A 175 -4.46 -22.37 -28.33
CA ARG A 175 -5.90 -22.33 -28.60
C ARG A 175 -6.44 -20.89 -28.59
N LEU A 176 -6.06 -20.08 -27.61
CA LEU A 176 -6.44 -18.66 -27.55
C LEU A 176 -5.93 -17.86 -28.76
N LEU A 177 -4.66 -18.02 -29.12
CA LEU A 177 -4.07 -17.39 -30.31
C LEU A 177 -4.77 -17.82 -31.60
N SER A 178 -5.22 -19.08 -31.70
CA SER A 178 -5.98 -19.55 -32.86
C SER A 178 -7.36 -18.86 -32.98
N LEU A 179 -7.95 -18.43 -31.86
CA LEU A 179 -9.20 -17.65 -31.86
C LEU A 179 -8.98 -16.19 -32.29
N ARG A 180 -7.78 -15.64 -32.04
CA ARG A 180 -7.36 -14.26 -32.35
C ARG A 180 -6.79 -14.05 -33.75
N GLY A 181 -6.13 -15.05 -34.35
CA GLY A 181 -5.35 -14.88 -35.59
C GLY A 181 -6.14 -14.46 -36.83
N ARG A 182 -5.46 -14.07 -37.92
CA ARG A 182 -6.04 -13.59 -39.21
C ARG A 182 -7.04 -14.54 -39.90
N GLY A 183 -7.24 -15.77 -39.40
CA GLY A 183 -8.28 -16.72 -39.83
C GLY A 183 -9.36 -17.04 -38.77
N GLY A 184 -9.27 -16.50 -37.55
CA GLY A 184 -10.21 -16.72 -36.47
C GLY A 184 -11.49 -15.91 -36.64
N LYS A 185 -12.53 -16.51 -37.23
CA LYS A 185 -13.84 -15.85 -37.45
C LYS A 185 -14.60 -15.49 -36.15
N VAL A 186 -14.13 -15.97 -34.99
CA VAL A 186 -14.84 -15.93 -33.70
C VAL A 186 -14.66 -14.58 -32.99
N LEU A 187 -13.48 -13.95 -33.10
CA LEU A 187 -13.16 -12.67 -32.45
C LEU A 187 -12.93 -11.52 -33.45
N GLN A 188 -13.22 -11.72 -34.74
CA GLN A 188 -12.82 -10.86 -35.88
C GLN A 188 -13.45 -9.44 -35.95
N ALA A 189 -13.99 -8.93 -34.86
CA ALA A 189 -14.26 -7.50 -34.76
C ALA A 189 -12.91 -6.75 -34.73
N PRO A 190 -12.74 -5.60 -35.43
CA PRO A 190 -11.68 -4.69 -35.04
C PRO A 190 -11.84 -4.43 -33.54
N ILE A 191 -10.77 -4.31 -32.75
CA ILE A 191 -10.86 -4.02 -31.32
C ILE A 191 -10.17 -2.68 -31.12
N VAL A 192 -10.88 -1.69 -30.60
CA VAL A 192 -10.29 -0.36 -30.34
C VAL A 192 -9.37 -0.44 -29.11
N ASN A 193 -9.67 -1.31 -28.14
CA ASN A 193 -8.88 -1.51 -26.93
C ASN A 193 -8.97 -2.98 -26.46
N GLU A 194 -7.83 -3.69 -26.38
CA GLU A 194 -7.80 -5.00 -25.74
C GLU A 194 -7.68 -4.83 -24.21
N LEU A 195 -8.20 -5.78 -23.42
CA LEU A 195 -8.09 -5.78 -21.95
C LEU A 195 -6.66 -5.60 -21.43
N ASN A 196 -5.65 -5.92 -22.25
CA ASN A 196 -4.22 -5.89 -21.89
C ASN A 196 -3.31 -5.28 -22.97
N TYR A 197 -3.88 -4.74 -24.06
CA TYR A 197 -3.13 -4.12 -25.16
C TYR A 197 -3.83 -2.83 -25.57
N GLY A 198 -3.10 -1.73 -25.58
CA GLY A 198 -3.62 -0.48 -26.10
C GLY A 198 -2.47 0.42 -26.51
N LEU A 199 -2.56 0.97 -27.72
CA LEU A 199 -1.82 2.17 -28.16
C LEU A 199 -2.60 3.45 -27.81
N GLU A 200 -3.91 3.33 -27.51
CA GLU A 200 -4.83 4.47 -27.45
C GLU A 200 -5.75 4.54 -26.21
N ASN A 201 -5.76 3.56 -25.29
CA ASN A 201 -6.53 3.66 -24.05
C ASN A 201 -5.76 4.41 -22.95
N LYS A 202 -6.02 5.70 -22.82
CA LYS A 202 -5.37 6.54 -21.80
C LYS A 202 -5.76 6.15 -20.37
N PHE A 203 -6.92 5.54 -20.09
CA PHE A 203 -7.33 5.21 -18.70
C PHE A 203 -6.84 3.84 -18.20
N GLY A 204 -6.66 2.87 -19.09
CA GLY A 204 -6.03 1.59 -18.76
C GLY A 204 -4.49 1.64 -18.65
N TRP A 205 -3.87 2.70 -19.19
CA TRP A 205 -2.43 2.96 -19.11
C TRP A 205 -1.98 3.54 -17.78
N PHE A 206 -2.86 4.26 -17.10
CA PHE A 206 -2.54 4.80 -15.79
C PHE A 206 -2.88 3.77 -14.73
N ASP A 207 -1.86 3.13 -14.16
CA ASP A 207 -1.91 2.54 -12.81
C ASP A 207 -2.01 3.64 -11.73
N PHE A 208 -2.71 4.73 -12.07
CA PHE A 208 -2.90 5.92 -11.27
C PHE A 208 -4.36 5.97 -10.84
N THR A 209 -4.60 5.40 -9.67
CA THR A 209 -5.89 5.48 -9.01
C THR A 209 -6.17 6.89 -8.48
N GLY A 210 -5.20 7.81 -8.48
CA GLY A 210 -5.33 9.14 -7.89
C GLY A 210 -6.34 10.08 -8.57
N PHE A 211 -6.87 9.75 -9.75
CA PHE A 211 -8.02 10.47 -10.32
C PHE A 211 -9.36 10.06 -9.66
N LEU A 212 -9.39 8.88 -9.05
CA LEU A 212 -10.53 8.40 -8.29
C LEU A 212 -10.22 8.59 -6.80
N ASP A 213 -11.18 9.08 -6.03
CA ASP A 213 -11.05 9.11 -4.57
C ASP A 213 -11.23 7.69 -4.02
N ASN A 214 -10.25 6.81 -4.22
CA ASN A 214 -10.27 5.37 -3.87
C ASN A 214 -8.94 4.87 -3.28
N ASN A 215 -8.19 5.74 -2.61
CA ASN A 215 -6.94 5.39 -1.91
C ASN A 215 -7.11 5.59 -0.39
N PRO A 216 -7.22 4.52 0.42
CA PRO A 216 -7.37 4.61 1.87
C PRO A 216 -6.28 5.45 2.56
N THR A 217 -5.03 5.40 2.08
CA THR A 217 -3.93 6.19 2.67
C THR A 217 -4.18 7.68 2.49
N ASN A 218 -4.65 8.11 1.31
CA ASN A 218 -5.04 9.50 1.05
C ASN A 218 -6.27 9.92 1.85
N TRP A 219 -7.03 8.95 2.36
CA TRP A 219 -8.15 9.18 3.26
C TRP A 219 -7.74 9.36 4.71
N GLY A 220 -6.46 9.24 5.02
CA GLY A 220 -5.95 9.14 6.38
C GLY A 220 -6.35 7.83 7.06
N LEU A 221 -6.62 6.77 6.29
CA LEU A 221 -7.13 5.50 6.79
C LEU A 221 -6.04 4.43 6.78
N GLU A 222 -5.80 3.83 7.94
CA GLU A 222 -5.00 2.62 8.12
C GLU A 222 -5.92 1.44 8.37
N LEU A 223 -5.83 0.42 7.51
CA LEU A 223 -6.73 -0.75 7.50
C LEU A 223 -6.25 -1.93 8.36
N ALA A 224 -5.13 -1.75 9.06
CA ALA A 224 -4.53 -2.75 9.92
C ALA A 224 -4.60 -2.28 11.38
N PRO A 225 -4.56 -3.21 12.35
CA PRO A 225 -4.45 -2.81 13.74
C PRO A 225 -3.18 -2.01 13.94
N ARG A 226 -3.29 -0.97 14.76
CA ARG A 226 -2.14 -0.21 15.21
C ARG A 226 -1.21 -1.16 15.97
N GLN A 227 -0.06 -1.47 15.39
CA GLN A 227 0.99 -2.19 16.10
C GLN A 227 1.53 -1.26 17.18
N VAL A 228 1.35 -1.66 18.44
CA VAL A 228 1.99 -0.97 19.56
C VAL A 228 3.37 -1.58 19.69
N THR A 229 4.37 -0.84 19.24
CA THR A 229 5.77 -1.20 19.41
C THR A 229 6.32 -0.51 20.66
N SER A 230 7.60 -0.73 20.98
CA SER A 230 8.31 0.05 22.00
C SER A 230 8.62 1.48 21.56
N ARG A 231 8.28 1.88 20.32
CA ARG A 231 8.72 3.14 19.72
C ARG A 231 7.61 3.86 18.96
N ILE A 232 7.54 5.18 19.09
CA ILE A 232 6.71 6.07 18.26
C ILE A 232 7.65 7.01 17.50
N GLU A 233 7.58 7.01 16.17
CA GLU A 233 8.28 8.00 15.35
C GLU A 233 7.57 9.36 15.43
N LEU A 234 8.35 10.41 15.65
CA LEU A 234 7.88 11.78 15.81
C LEU A 234 8.28 12.67 14.63
N ASN A 235 8.84 12.10 13.56
CA ASN A 235 9.10 12.79 12.30
C ASN A 235 7.80 13.28 11.64
N GLY A 236 7.94 14.18 10.66
CA GLY A 236 6.84 14.80 9.93
C GLY A 236 6.53 16.21 10.42
N ILE A 237 5.25 16.59 10.39
CA ILE A 237 4.84 17.98 10.55
C ILE A 237 4.67 18.37 12.03
N TRP A 238 5.32 19.45 12.43
CA TRP A 238 5.24 20.08 13.74
C TRP A 238 4.72 21.50 13.62
N GLN A 239 4.02 21.96 14.65
CA GLN A 239 3.64 23.36 14.75
C GLN A 239 4.86 24.18 15.17
N PHE A 240 5.01 25.37 14.59
CA PHE A 240 6.21 26.19 14.75
C PHE A 240 5.87 27.68 14.90
N ARG A 241 6.70 28.37 15.69
CA ARG A 241 6.70 29.83 15.79
C ARG A 241 8.07 30.36 16.20
N THR A 242 8.46 31.49 15.62
CA THR A 242 9.61 32.29 16.07
C THR A 242 9.30 33.16 17.29
N ASP A 243 10.28 33.40 18.17
CA ASP A 243 10.14 34.21 19.40
C ASP A 243 11.22 35.31 19.49
N PRO A 244 11.27 36.27 18.53
CA PRO A 244 12.35 37.27 18.47
C PRO A 244 12.42 38.18 19.71
N GLN A 245 11.33 38.34 20.45
CA GLN A 245 11.27 39.13 21.68
C GLN A 245 11.47 38.29 22.95
N ASN A 246 11.70 36.98 22.82
CA ASN A 246 11.89 36.05 23.94
C ASN A 246 10.78 36.14 25.01
N VAL A 247 9.52 36.16 24.58
CA VAL A 247 8.34 36.31 25.44
C VAL A 247 7.66 34.99 25.76
N GLY A 248 8.02 33.89 25.08
CA GLY A 248 7.29 32.63 25.17
C GLY A 248 7.21 32.06 26.59
N MET A 249 8.29 32.18 27.37
CA MET A 249 8.25 31.76 28.78
C MET A 249 7.27 32.58 29.60
N LYS A 250 7.30 33.92 29.47
CA LYS A 250 6.37 34.83 30.18
C LYS A 250 4.91 34.58 29.77
N ARG A 251 4.69 34.16 28.54
CA ARG A 251 3.36 33.82 27.99
C ARG A 251 2.93 32.37 28.26
N ASN A 252 3.66 31.62 29.08
CA ASN A 252 3.36 30.22 29.39
C ASN A 252 3.25 29.30 28.16
N TRP A 253 4.03 29.56 27.12
CA TRP A 253 4.06 28.73 25.92
C TRP A 253 4.48 27.29 26.24
N HIS A 254 5.44 27.11 27.13
CA HIS A 254 5.81 25.80 27.68
C HIS A 254 4.63 25.00 28.27
N LYS A 255 3.51 25.63 28.66
CA LYS A 255 2.28 24.99 29.16
C LYS A 255 1.15 24.88 28.11
N GLY A 256 1.43 25.18 26.84
CA GLY A 256 0.44 25.10 25.76
C GLY A 256 -0.25 26.42 25.40
N ALA A 257 0.08 27.55 26.05
CA ALA A 257 -0.57 28.84 25.81
C ALA A 257 -0.07 29.58 24.55
N PHE A 258 0.12 28.86 23.44
CA PHE A 258 0.72 29.39 22.20
C PHE A 258 -0.24 30.24 21.35
N GLY A 259 -1.55 30.02 21.44
CA GLY A 259 -2.51 30.52 20.44
C GLY A 259 -2.35 29.81 19.09
N LYS A 260 -2.69 30.49 17.98
CA LYS A 260 -2.58 29.92 16.63
C LYS A 260 -1.12 29.86 16.15
N ALA A 261 -0.67 28.73 15.61
CA ALA A 261 0.69 28.62 15.07
C ALA A 261 0.97 29.64 13.97
N GLU A 262 2.23 30.07 13.86
CA GLU A 262 2.68 30.93 12.77
C GLU A 262 2.73 30.13 11.46
N ARG A 263 3.32 28.93 11.54
CA ARG A 263 3.39 27.97 10.43
C ARG A 263 3.64 26.55 10.96
N THR A 264 3.72 25.61 10.06
CA THR A 264 4.13 24.23 10.35
C THR A 264 5.45 23.92 9.65
N LEU A 265 6.35 23.22 10.32
CA LEU A 265 7.63 22.78 9.76
C LEU A 265 7.74 21.25 9.78
N LYS A 266 8.45 20.69 8.79
CA LYS A 266 8.84 19.29 8.75
C LYS A 266 10.07 19.06 9.65
N VAL A 267 10.02 17.97 10.40
CA VAL A 267 11.10 17.43 11.23
C VAL A 267 11.45 16.03 10.70
N PRO A 268 12.72 15.69 10.45
CA PRO A 268 13.88 16.57 10.56
C PRO A 268 13.94 17.65 9.46
N GLY A 269 14.63 18.75 9.76
CA GLY A 269 14.96 19.82 8.82
C GLY A 269 15.22 21.15 9.51
N SER A 270 16.19 21.92 9.02
CA SER A 270 16.43 23.30 9.51
C SER A 270 15.25 24.21 9.18
N TRP A 271 14.99 25.24 9.96
CA TRP A 271 13.87 26.14 9.69
C TRP A 271 14.15 27.07 8.49
N GLU A 272 15.41 27.39 8.21
CA GLU A 272 15.81 28.27 7.09
C GLU A 272 15.56 27.60 5.75
N SER A 273 15.89 26.30 5.64
CA SER A 273 15.59 25.50 4.44
C SER A 273 14.09 25.39 4.17
N GLN A 274 13.27 25.73 5.17
CA GLN A 274 11.81 25.72 5.13
C GLN A 274 11.22 27.14 5.15
N GLY A 275 12.03 28.15 4.80
CA GLY A 275 11.59 29.52 4.55
C GLY A 275 11.44 30.40 5.79
N VAL A 276 12.06 30.05 6.92
CA VAL A 276 12.21 30.93 8.10
C VAL A 276 13.53 31.68 7.95
N THR A 277 13.50 32.83 7.30
CA THR A 277 14.69 33.58 6.89
C THR A 277 14.75 35.02 7.40
N GLN A 278 13.79 35.42 8.23
CA GLN A 278 13.74 36.77 8.79
C GLN A 278 14.93 37.04 9.71
N VAL A 279 15.53 38.22 9.63
CA VAL A 279 16.64 38.59 10.52
C VAL A 279 16.11 39.01 11.88
N ASN A 280 16.72 38.51 12.96
CA ASN A 280 16.39 38.90 14.32
C ASN A 280 17.55 39.67 14.97
N PRO A 281 17.51 41.01 15.05
CA PRO A 281 18.63 41.78 15.61
C PRO A 281 18.80 41.60 17.13
N LEU A 282 17.81 41.04 17.83
CA LEU A 282 17.82 40.89 19.28
C LEU A 282 18.53 39.62 19.75
N HIS A 283 18.79 38.65 18.87
CA HIS A 283 19.32 37.34 19.27
C HIS A 283 20.62 37.47 20.06
N ILE A 284 21.60 38.27 19.57
CA ILE A 284 22.89 38.50 20.24
C ILE A 284 22.69 38.98 21.69
N LYS A 285 21.77 39.91 21.93
CA LYS A 285 21.50 40.44 23.28
C LYS A 285 20.71 39.47 24.15
N GLN A 286 20.00 38.52 23.56
CA GLN A 286 19.12 37.56 24.23
C GLN A 286 19.76 36.18 24.42
N HIS A 287 21.04 36.01 24.05
CA HIS A 287 21.69 34.71 24.09
C HIS A 287 21.80 34.17 25.52
N PRO A 288 21.46 32.89 25.76
CA PRO A 288 21.40 32.34 27.11
C PRO A 288 22.79 32.00 27.71
N PHE A 289 23.87 32.04 26.91
CA PHE A 289 25.19 31.56 27.31
C PHE A 289 26.30 32.57 27.00
N PRO A 290 26.77 33.35 27.99
CA PRO A 290 27.83 34.37 27.82
C PRO A 290 29.15 33.82 27.24
N SER A 291 29.46 32.55 27.50
CA SER A 291 30.68 31.89 27.05
C SER A 291 30.63 31.39 25.60
N ILE A 292 29.49 31.54 24.91
CA ILE A 292 29.33 31.13 23.52
C ILE A 292 29.44 32.36 22.63
N ASN A 293 30.33 32.28 21.64
CA ASN A 293 30.36 33.25 20.57
C ASN A 293 29.05 33.13 19.77
N VAL A 294 28.37 34.24 19.49
CA VAL A 294 27.11 34.29 18.72
C VAL A 294 27.41 34.96 17.38
N GLY A 295 27.00 34.34 16.27
CA GLY A 295 27.21 34.88 14.93
C GLY A 295 26.25 36.03 14.64
N ALA A 296 26.67 36.99 13.83
CA ALA A 296 25.77 38.01 13.26
C ALA A 296 25.32 37.63 11.83
N ASP A 297 25.43 36.35 11.50
CA ASP A 297 25.07 35.79 10.21
C ASP A 297 23.55 35.76 10.01
N VAL A 298 23.17 35.60 8.75
CA VAL A 298 21.78 35.50 8.32
C VAL A 298 21.61 34.15 7.62
N PRO A 299 20.49 33.42 7.82
CA PRO A 299 19.13 33.91 8.08
C PRO A 299 18.70 34.04 9.59
N TYR A 300 17.66 33.33 10.06
CA TYR A 300 17.04 33.59 11.37
C TYR A 300 17.80 32.94 12.53
N ASN A 301 18.48 33.75 13.35
CA ASN A 301 19.02 33.32 14.64
C ASN A 301 18.10 33.69 15.83
N GLY A 302 18.15 32.91 16.92
CA GLY A 302 17.49 33.23 18.19
C GLY A 302 16.45 32.21 18.63
N TRP A 303 15.45 32.67 19.39
CA TRP A 303 14.50 31.79 20.08
C TRP A 303 13.37 31.32 19.17
N ALA A 304 13.11 30.02 19.11
CA ALA A 304 11.96 29.45 18.41
C ALA A 304 11.29 28.34 19.23
N TRP A 305 10.04 28.01 18.87
CA TRP A 305 9.23 27.03 19.56
C TRP A 305 8.61 26.05 18.58
N TYR A 306 8.80 24.76 18.85
CA TYR A 306 8.10 23.65 18.22
C TYR A 306 7.12 23.02 19.20
N TRP A 307 5.96 22.58 18.73
CA TRP A 307 5.09 21.72 19.53
C TRP A 307 4.32 20.71 18.68
N ARG A 308 3.97 19.60 19.33
CA ARG A 308 3.21 18.51 18.73
C ARG A 308 2.39 17.78 19.79
N PHE A 309 1.19 17.36 19.41
CA PHE A 309 0.40 16.42 20.19
C PHE A 309 0.78 14.99 19.81
N VAL A 310 1.08 14.17 20.80
CA VAL A 310 1.48 12.77 20.67
C VAL A 310 0.53 11.91 21.48
N HIS A 311 -0.17 10.98 20.83
CA HIS A 311 -1.01 10.04 21.54
C HIS A 311 -0.20 8.85 22.04
N ILE A 312 -0.18 8.67 23.36
CA ILE A 312 0.54 7.57 24.01
C ILE A 312 -0.39 6.38 24.17
N PRO A 313 -0.04 5.19 23.65
CA PRO A 313 -0.85 3.99 23.82
C PRO A 313 -1.12 3.69 25.29
N LYS A 314 -2.34 3.24 25.61
CA LYS A 314 -2.70 2.83 26.99
C LYS A 314 -1.86 1.64 27.46
N GLU A 315 -1.38 0.84 26.51
CA GLU A 315 -0.58 -0.34 26.77
C GLU A 315 0.77 0.04 27.40
N TRP A 316 1.29 1.24 27.11
CA TRP A 316 2.52 1.74 27.74
C TRP A 316 2.32 2.17 29.21
N ALA A 317 1.09 2.08 29.74
CA ALA A 317 0.78 2.51 31.10
C ALA A 317 1.69 1.88 32.15
N GLY A 318 2.16 2.72 33.07
CA GLY A 318 3.03 2.30 34.17
C GLY A 318 4.52 2.30 33.83
N HIS A 319 4.91 2.59 32.58
CA HIS A 319 6.30 2.68 32.15
C HIS A 319 6.76 4.12 31.92
N ASP A 320 8.02 4.39 32.25
CA ASP A 320 8.68 5.64 31.85
C ASP A 320 8.99 5.60 30.35
N LEU A 321 9.00 6.78 29.74
CA LEU A 321 9.33 6.96 28.33
C LEU A 321 10.67 7.67 28.20
N GLU A 322 11.30 7.56 27.04
CA GLU A 322 12.48 8.32 26.65
C GLU A 322 12.21 9.02 25.33
N LEU A 323 12.32 10.34 25.30
CA LEU A 323 12.36 11.11 24.06
C LEU A 323 13.80 11.09 23.54
N ILE A 324 13.98 10.69 22.29
CA ILE A 324 15.26 10.69 21.60
C ILE A 324 15.14 11.63 20.39
N VAL A 325 16.07 12.58 20.28
CA VAL A 325 16.15 13.50 19.13
C VAL A 325 17.58 13.53 18.63
N HIS A 326 17.81 13.10 17.41
CA HIS A 326 19.15 12.88 16.85
C HIS A 326 19.88 14.15 16.38
N GLY A 327 19.38 15.32 16.74
CA GLY A 327 20.04 16.60 16.50
C GLY A 327 19.08 17.77 16.68
N ILE A 328 19.47 18.72 17.52
CA ILE A 328 18.77 20.00 17.69
C ILE A 328 19.83 21.10 17.64
N ASP A 329 19.69 21.99 16.69
CA ASP A 329 20.63 23.08 16.41
C ASP A 329 20.05 24.40 16.96
N ASP A 330 20.60 25.02 18.02
CA ASP A 330 21.78 24.65 18.82
C ASP A 330 21.41 24.12 20.21
N PHE A 331 20.67 24.92 20.98
CA PHE A 331 20.32 24.65 22.37
C PHE A 331 18.84 24.39 22.49
N ASP A 332 18.45 23.52 23.42
CA ASP A 332 17.04 23.20 23.61
C ASP A 332 16.63 23.18 25.07
N TRP A 333 15.35 23.48 25.29
CA TRP A 333 14.59 23.15 26.48
C TRP A 333 13.32 22.43 26.05
N THR A 334 13.20 21.17 26.46
CA THR A 334 12.09 20.31 26.05
C THR A 334 11.13 20.08 27.21
N TYR A 335 9.84 20.23 26.93
CA TYR A 335 8.75 20.13 27.89
C TYR A 335 7.75 19.05 27.47
N TRP A 336 7.23 18.33 28.46
CA TRP A 336 6.15 17.36 28.33
C TRP A 336 4.98 17.77 29.22
N ASN A 337 3.81 18.01 28.62
CA ASN A 337 2.59 18.44 29.32
C ASN A 337 2.80 19.66 30.26
N GLY A 338 3.72 20.56 29.93
CA GLY A 338 4.04 21.72 30.77
C GLY A 338 5.27 21.58 31.65
N GLU A 339 5.78 20.36 31.87
CA GLU A 339 6.92 20.09 32.74
C GLU A 339 8.22 19.96 31.93
N LEU A 340 9.30 20.59 32.37
CA LEU A 340 10.61 20.48 31.71
C LEU A 340 11.16 19.06 31.92
N ILE A 341 11.42 18.34 30.83
CA ILE A 341 11.96 16.97 30.87
C ILE A 341 13.46 16.91 30.58
N GLY A 342 14.01 17.96 29.98
CA GLY A 342 15.43 18.01 29.65
C GLY A 342 15.82 19.29 28.94
N HIS A 343 17.12 19.53 28.91
CA HIS A 343 17.73 20.63 28.19
C HIS A 343 19.18 20.27 27.84
N THR A 344 19.69 20.88 26.78
CA THR A 344 21.10 20.78 26.41
C THR A 344 21.59 22.17 26.04
N GLY A 345 22.66 22.58 26.73
CA GLY A 345 23.25 23.91 26.64
C GLY A 345 24.74 23.87 26.31
N ALA A 346 25.39 25.02 26.44
CA ALA A 346 26.79 25.27 26.07
C ALA A 346 27.84 24.33 26.69
N LYS A 347 27.52 23.61 27.77
CA LYS A 347 28.45 22.67 28.43
C LYS A 347 28.60 21.33 27.69
N VAL A 348 27.70 21.02 26.76
CA VAL A 348 27.72 19.75 26.03
C VAL A 348 28.56 19.91 24.76
N PRO A 349 29.63 19.11 24.56
CA PRO A 349 30.42 19.16 23.34
C PRO A 349 29.56 18.89 22.10
N ASN A 350 29.80 19.65 21.02
CA ASN A 350 29.05 19.53 19.77
C ASN A 350 27.52 19.60 19.97
N PHE A 351 27.06 20.50 20.85
CA PHE A 351 25.65 20.61 21.24
C PHE A 351 24.72 20.57 20.02
N TRP A 352 24.97 21.35 18.97
CA TRP A 352 24.15 21.43 17.74
C TRP A 352 23.78 20.09 17.08
N ARG A 353 24.62 19.06 17.22
CA ARG A 353 24.40 17.74 16.60
C ARG A 353 24.31 16.59 17.61
N THR A 354 24.45 16.87 18.90
CA THR A 354 24.43 15.81 19.92
C THR A 354 23.02 15.23 20.05
N THR A 355 22.92 13.90 20.14
CA THR A 355 21.63 13.23 20.34
C THR A 355 21.09 13.56 21.73
N ARG A 356 19.87 14.09 21.78
CA ARG A 356 19.14 14.39 23.01
C ARG A 356 18.42 13.13 23.48
N ARG A 357 18.58 12.77 24.76
CA ARG A 357 17.84 11.69 25.43
C ARG A 357 17.23 12.21 26.71
N TYR A 358 15.92 12.41 26.71
CA TYR A 358 15.19 12.98 27.84
C TYR A 358 14.18 11.97 28.38
N ARG A 359 14.38 11.58 29.64
CA ARG A 359 13.45 10.69 30.34
C ARG A 359 12.17 11.46 30.65
N ILE A 360 11.04 10.85 30.32
CA ILE A 360 9.69 11.32 30.63
C ILE A 360 9.13 10.39 31.70
N PRO A 361 9.06 10.84 32.97
CA PRO A 361 8.52 10.02 34.04
C PRO A 361 7.05 9.68 33.79
N LYS A 362 6.65 8.42 34.03
CA LYS A 362 5.27 7.94 33.83
C LYS A 362 4.21 8.80 34.52
N ARG A 363 4.55 9.46 35.64
CA ARG A 363 3.63 10.32 36.41
C ARG A 363 3.08 11.50 35.60
N ILE A 364 3.85 11.97 34.61
CA ILE A 364 3.46 13.12 33.77
C ILE A 364 2.92 12.69 32.40
N VAL A 365 2.79 11.38 32.17
CA VAL A 365 2.27 10.81 30.93
C VAL A 365 0.79 10.51 31.07
N ARG A 366 0.00 10.99 30.11
CA ARG A 366 -1.42 10.63 29.95
C ARG A 366 -1.51 9.40 29.04
N PHE A 367 -1.48 8.21 29.61
CA PHE A 367 -1.57 6.96 28.85
C PHE A 367 -2.97 6.76 28.28
N GLY A 368 -3.04 6.27 27.04
CA GLY A 368 -4.30 6.16 26.30
C GLY A 368 -4.84 7.49 25.78
N ASP A 369 -4.09 8.59 25.90
CA ASP A 369 -4.54 9.93 25.54
C ASP A 369 -3.42 10.75 24.86
N SER A 370 -3.80 11.93 24.37
CA SER A 370 -2.94 12.94 23.77
C SER A 370 -2.10 13.66 24.83
N ASN A 371 -0.80 13.75 24.56
CA ASN A 371 0.19 14.46 25.35
C ASN A 371 0.82 15.57 24.51
N LEU A 372 1.20 16.67 25.16
CA LEU A 372 1.80 17.82 24.50
C LEU A 372 3.32 17.78 24.67
N LEU A 373 4.03 17.67 23.56
CA LEU A 373 5.49 17.78 23.48
C LEU A 373 5.86 19.16 22.92
N ILE A 374 6.76 19.86 23.59
CA ILE A 374 7.20 21.21 23.23
C ILE A 374 8.73 21.26 23.27
N VAL A 375 9.34 21.82 22.24
CA VAL A 375 10.78 22.07 22.18
C VAL A 375 11.00 23.56 21.95
N ARG A 376 11.63 24.21 22.91
CA ARG A 376 12.10 25.59 22.77
C ARG A 376 13.57 25.56 22.36
N ILE A 377 13.92 26.21 21.27
CA ILE A 377 15.26 26.21 20.71
C ILE A 377 15.84 27.63 20.78
N TYR A 378 17.13 27.75 21.06
CA TYR A 378 17.90 28.94 20.77
C TYR A 378 19.00 28.58 19.78
N ASP A 379 18.99 29.23 18.63
CA ASP A 379 20.05 29.16 17.63
C ASP A 379 21.01 30.35 17.77
N CYS A 380 22.30 30.06 17.85
CA CYS A 380 23.33 31.07 18.04
C CYS A 380 24.04 31.49 16.75
N ARG A 381 23.91 30.73 15.65
CA ARG A 381 24.44 31.03 14.31
C ARG A 381 24.05 29.92 13.33
N GLY A 382 24.05 30.24 12.05
CA GLY A 382 23.99 29.25 10.97
C GLY A 382 22.57 28.78 10.68
N TYR A 383 22.33 27.48 10.87
CA TYR A 383 21.04 26.85 10.60
C TYR A 383 20.45 26.35 11.91
N GLY A 384 19.23 26.77 12.25
CA GLY A 384 18.57 26.31 13.46
C GLY A 384 17.46 25.27 13.22
N GLY A 385 17.10 24.56 14.27
CA GLY A 385 15.91 23.70 14.31
C GLY A 385 16.15 22.26 14.74
N ILE A 386 15.15 21.41 14.53
CA ILE A 386 15.27 19.96 14.81
C ILE A 386 15.76 19.28 13.53
N ILE A 387 17.07 19.07 13.46
CA ILE A 387 17.77 18.60 12.25
C ILE A 387 17.92 17.09 12.17
N GLY A 388 17.71 16.37 13.28
CA GLY A 388 17.77 14.91 13.33
C GLY A 388 16.41 14.26 13.60
N ASP A 389 16.32 12.96 13.32
CA ASP A 389 15.11 12.18 13.57
C ASP A 389 14.69 12.25 15.04
N ALA A 390 13.38 12.30 15.26
CA ALA A 390 12.78 12.33 16.59
C ALA A 390 11.92 11.09 16.83
N GLU A 391 12.05 10.49 18.01
CA GLU A 391 11.30 9.31 18.42
C GLU A 391 11.03 9.30 19.93
N LEU A 392 9.99 8.57 20.31
CA LEU A 392 9.67 8.27 21.71
C LEU A 392 9.79 6.78 21.93
N GLN A 393 10.51 6.36 22.96
CA GLN A 393 10.65 4.97 23.35
C GLN A 393 9.99 4.69 24.69
N CYS A 394 9.40 3.51 24.85
CA CYS A 394 8.89 3.01 26.13
C CYS A 394 9.95 2.12 26.77
N ILE A 395 10.61 2.61 27.83
CA ILE A 395 11.84 2.02 28.40
C ILE A 395 11.60 0.60 28.94
N GLY A 396 10.37 0.30 29.40
CA GLY A 396 10.00 -1.01 29.92
C GLY A 396 9.34 -1.96 28.91
N TRP A 397 9.14 -1.51 27.67
CA TRP A 397 8.39 -2.29 26.67
C TRP A 397 9.28 -3.36 26.02
N GLN A 398 9.02 -4.62 26.36
CA GLN A 398 9.72 -5.76 25.76
C GLN A 398 8.94 -6.33 24.57
N ALA A 399 9.62 -7.01 23.65
CA ALA A 399 9.03 -7.58 22.42
C ALA A 399 7.80 -8.48 22.67
N ARG A 400 7.73 -9.16 23.83
CA ARG A 400 6.55 -9.96 24.23
C ARG A 400 5.28 -9.14 24.51
N HIS A 401 5.42 -7.83 24.74
CA HIS A 401 4.30 -6.90 24.94
C HIS A 401 3.81 -6.32 23.61
N SER A 402 4.62 -6.38 22.55
CA SER A 402 4.22 -5.98 21.21
C SER A 402 3.00 -6.80 20.78
N THR A 403 1.98 -6.14 20.25
CA THR A 403 0.86 -6.86 19.66
C THR A 403 1.39 -7.75 18.54
N PRO A 404 0.97 -9.03 18.45
CA PRO A 404 1.33 -9.89 17.34
C PRO A 404 1.06 -9.16 16.04
N ALA A 405 1.91 -9.35 15.03
CA ALA A 405 1.64 -8.82 13.70
C ALA A 405 0.34 -9.45 13.18
N VAL A 406 -0.78 -8.78 13.42
CA VAL A 406 -2.05 -9.15 12.80
C VAL A 406 -1.87 -8.89 11.32
N ALA A 407 -2.25 -9.87 10.51
CA ALA A 407 -2.10 -9.79 9.09
C ALA A 407 -2.90 -8.60 8.53
N THR A 408 -2.21 -7.71 7.82
CA THR A 408 -2.79 -6.57 7.11
C THR A 408 -3.80 -7.10 6.08
N PRO A 409 -5.00 -6.51 5.93
CA PRO A 409 -5.95 -6.99 4.94
C PRO A 409 -5.42 -6.80 3.52
N ASP A 410 -5.89 -7.64 2.59
CA ASP A 410 -5.59 -7.51 1.17
C ASP A 410 -6.49 -6.41 0.57
N VAL A 411 -5.87 -5.42 -0.07
CA VAL A 411 -6.58 -4.25 -0.62
C VAL A 411 -6.47 -4.27 -2.14
N LEU A 412 -7.62 -4.29 -2.82
CA LEU A 412 -7.76 -4.18 -4.26
C LEU A 412 -8.40 -2.83 -4.60
N VAL A 413 -7.69 -2.06 -5.41
CA VAL A 413 -8.14 -0.79 -5.99
C VAL A 413 -8.14 -0.94 -7.50
N SER A 414 -9.18 -0.45 -8.15
CA SER A 414 -9.36 -0.51 -9.60
C SER A 414 -9.50 0.90 -10.16
N PRO A 415 -8.87 1.23 -11.29
CA PRO A 415 -9.13 2.49 -12.00
C PRO A 415 -10.55 2.54 -12.61
N LEU A 416 -11.33 1.47 -12.50
CA LEU A 416 -12.71 1.39 -12.98
C LEU A 416 -13.75 1.58 -11.85
N SER A 417 -13.32 1.73 -10.60
CA SER A 417 -14.21 1.78 -9.44
C SER A 417 -13.75 2.78 -8.40
N ILE A 418 -14.66 3.61 -7.88
CA ILE A 418 -14.40 4.46 -6.71
C ILE A 418 -14.36 3.64 -5.40
N ALA A 419 -14.80 2.39 -5.44
CA ALA A 419 -14.77 1.51 -4.28
C ALA A 419 -13.39 0.91 -4.09
N VAL A 420 -13.06 0.62 -2.83
CA VAL A 420 -11.87 -0.13 -2.44
C VAL A 420 -12.33 -1.47 -1.93
N TRP A 421 -11.88 -2.55 -2.57
CA TRP A 421 -12.16 -3.91 -2.10
C TRP A 421 -11.14 -4.29 -1.04
N VAL A 422 -11.62 -4.69 0.13
CA VAL A 422 -10.77 -5.10 1.25
C VAL A 422 -11.16 -6.51 1.65
N GLU A 423 -10.23 -7.44 1.51
CA GLU A 423 -10.38 -8.83 1.96
C GLU A 423 -9.64 -9.00 3.28
N LEU A 424 -10.38 -9.37 4.32
CA LEU A 424 -9.84 -9.39 5.68
C LEU A 424 -8.86 -10.53 5.90
N ASN A 425 -7.82 -10.24 6.68
CA ASN A 425 -6.87 -11.24 7.13
C ASN A 425 -7.11 -11.56 8.61
N GLY A 426 -8.22 -12.29 8.84
CA GLY A 426 -8.81 -12.53 10.14
C GLY A 426 -10.32 -12.35 10.08
N ASP A 427 -10.92 -11.97 11.20
CA ASP A 427 -12.37 -11.74 11.34
C ASP A 427 -12.72 -10.27 11.60
N THR A 428 -11.74 -9.37 11.57
CA THR A 428 -11.91 -7.99 12.02
C THR A 428 -11.33 -7.01 11.02
N LEU A 429 -12.16 -6.05 10.59
CA LEU A 429 -11.72 -4.86 9.89
C LEU A 429 -11.28 -3.81 10.91
N TRP A 430 -10.03 -3.36 10.77
CA TRP A 430 -9.46 -2.31 11.59
C TRP A 430 -9.44 -1.03 10.77
N LEU A 431 -9.89 0.07 11.38
CA LEU A 431 -9.88 1.38 10.76
C LEU A 431 -9.23 2.35 11.75
N SER A 432 -8.16 3.00 11.35
CA SER A 432 -7.44 3.99 12.17
C SER A 432 -6.76 5.04 11.29
N GLY A 433 -5.90 5.89 11.87
CA GLY A 433 -5.03 6.78 11.08
C GLY A 433 -5.52 8.22 10.89
N TRP A 434 -6.82 8.52 11.06
CA TRP A 434 -7.38 9.85 10.74
C TRP A 434 -6.59 11.02 11.33
N ARG A 435 -6.19 10.90 12.60
CA ARG A 435 -5.43 11.96 13.30
C ARG A 435 -4.05 12.26 12.70
N LYS A 436 -3.40 11.30 12.03
CA LYS A 436 -2.06 11.51 11.42
C LYS A 436 -2.09 12.58 10.32
N MET A 437 -3.22 12.72 9.63
CA MET A 437 -3.42 13.70 8.55
C MET A 437 -4.22 14.93 9.00
N GLY A 438 -4.43 15.11 10.31
CA GLY A 438 -5.26 16.20 10.85
C GLY A 438 -6.77 16.01 10.60
N GLU A 439 -7.21 14.80 10.28
CA GLU A 439 -8.62 14.48 10.03
C GLU A 439 -9.41 14.20 11.31
N GLN A 440 -10.71 14.49 11.29
CA GLN A 440 -11.63 14.17 12.39
C GLN A 440 -12.05 12.70 12.33
N LEU A 441 -12.12 12.03 13.48
CA LEU A 441 -12.70 10.69 13.56
C LEU A 441 -14.21 10.74 13.28
N PRO A 442 -14.78 9.71 12.62
CA PRO A 442 -16.23 9.57 12.51
C PRO A 442 -16.91 9.50 13.89
N GLN A 443 -18.06 10.16 14.04
CA GLN A 443 -18.79 10.24 15.31
C GLN A 443 -20.11 9.46 15.34
N GLU A 444 -20.69 9.15 14.18
CA GLU A 444 -21.94 8.37 14.09
C GLU A 444 -21.81 7.19 13.15
N LEU A 445 -22.48 6.11 13.51
CA LEU A 445 -22.73 4.94 12.68
C LEU A 445 -24.17 5.03 12.15
N LEU A 446 -24.33 5.10 10.84
CA LEU A 446 -25.61 5.03 10.16
C LEU A 446 -25.80 3.62 9.57
N CYS A 447 -26.90 2.97 9.91
CA CYS A 447 -27.25 1.63 9.41
C CYS A 447 -28.76 1.39 9.46
N ILE A 448 -29.21 0.25 8.93
CA ILE A 448 -30.60 -0.19 8.98
C ILE A 448 -30.71 -1.43 9.86
N ILE A 449 -31.54 -1.37 10.90
CA ILE A 449 -31.80 -2.47 11.83
C ILE A 449 -33.31 -2.64 11.96
N GLY A 450 -33.83 -3.82 11.60
CA GLY A 450 -35.25 -3.98 11.27
C GLY A 450 -35.64 -3.05 10.10
N ASP A 451 -36.77 -2.37 10.20
CA ASP A 451 -37.21 -1.39 9.18
C ASP A 451 -36.83 0.06 9.53
N LYS A 452 -35.92 0.25 10.50
CA LYS A 452 -35.58 1.57 11.03
C LYS A 452 -34.18 1.99 10.65
N VAL A 453 -34.08 3.22 10.13
CA VAL A 453 -32.80 3.94 10.01
C VAL A 453 -32.28 4.26 11.40
N ARG A 454 -31.09 3.77 11.75
CA ARG A 454 -30.44 4.01 13.05
C ARG A 454 -29.20 4.87 12.87
N ARG A 455 -29.05 5.87 13.74
CA ARG A 455 -27.82 6.64 13.95
C ARG A 455 -27.32 6.35 15.36
N LEU A 456 -26.22 5.63 15.47
CA LEU A 456 -25.64 5.21 16.74
C LEU A 456 -24.35 6.01 17.00
N PRO A 457 -24.07 6.44 18.24
CA PRO A 457 -22.82 7.11 18.55
C PRO A 457 -21.63 6.13 18.43
N LEU A 458 -20.58 6.54 17.72
CA LEU A 458 -19.34 5.75 17.60
C LEU A 458 -18.44 5.96 18.83
N ARG A 459 -18.80 5.32 19.95
CA ARG A 459 -18.02 5.31 21.19
C ARG A 459 -18.23 4.00 21.94
N ASN A 460 -17.17 3.46 22.55
CA ASN A 460 -17.19 2.15 23.20
C ASN A 460 -17.77 1.09 22.26
N VAL A 461 -18.78 0.33 22.70
CA VAL A 461 -19.52 -0.63 21.87
C VAL A 461 -20.67 0.09 21.17
N ALA A 462 -20.42 0.55 19.94
CA ALA A 462 -21.38 1.27 19.12
C ALA A 462 -22.52 0.36 18.63
N TYR A 463 -22.20 -0.88 18.26
CA TYR A 463 -23.16 -1.90 17.83
C TYR A 463 -22.77 -3.28 18.34
N ASP A 464 -23.76 -4.05 18.78
CA ASP A 464 -23.60 -5.45 19.18
C ASP A 464 -24.80 -6.26 18.67
N MET A 465 -24.53 -7.24 17.82
CA MET A 465 -25.59 -8.00 17.12
C MET A 465 -26.55 -8.70 18.07
N GLN A 466 -26.10 -9.11 19.26
CA GLN A 466 -26.98 -9.76 20.25
C GLN A 466 -27.93 -8.75 20.91
N ARG A 467 -27.47 -7.51 21.10
CA ARG A 467 -28.25 -6.43 21.71
C ARG A 467 -29.18 -5.76 20.71
N ASP A 468 -28.66 -5.44 19.54
CA ASP A 468 -29.32 -4.57 18.56
C ASP A 468 -30.08 -5.37 17.48
N GLY A 469 -29.72 -6.64 17.28
CA GLY A 469 -30.17 -7.45 16.16
C GLY A 469 -29.26 -7.30 14.93
N ARG A 470 -29.54 -8.07 13.87
CA ARG A 470 -28.79 -8.02 12.61
C ARG A 470 -29.09 -6.73 11.83
N LEU A 471 -28.11 -6.29 11.05
CA LEU A 471 -28.34 -5.28 10.01
C LEU A 471 -29.26 -5.86 8.94
N SER A 472 -30.34 -5.15 8.63
CA SER A 472 -31.30 -5.53 7.59
C SER A 472 -30.73 -5.33 6.18
N GLU A 473 -29.77 -4.41 6.06
CA GLU A 473 -29.01 -4.16 4.84
C GLU A 473 -27.53 -4.31 5.13
N CYS A 474 -26.79 -5.04 4.30
CA CYS A 474 -25.36 -5.31 4.48
C CYS A 474 -24.50 -4.10 4.09
N TRP A 475 -24.81 -2.92 4.64
CA TRP A 475 -23.98 -1.73 4.56
C TRP A 475 -24.11 -0.91 5.84
N LEU A 476 -23.09 -0.11 6.12
CA LEU A 476 -23.09 0.89 7.18
C LEU A 476 -22.28 2.10 6.74
N ALA A 477 -22.56 3.27 7.31
CA ALA A 477 -21.80 4.48 7.05
C ALA A 477 -21.25 5.08 8.35
N LEU A 478 -19.96 5.40 8.35
CA LEU A 478 -19.28 6.12 9.43
C LEU A 478 -19.29 7.61 9.08
N ILE A 479 -20.06 8.40 9.82
CA ILE A 479 -20.34 9.81 9.54
C ILE A 479 -19.38 10.72 10.30
N THR A 480 -18.79 11.66 9.58
CA THR A 480 -17.96 12.74 10.15
C THR A 480 -18.77 14.05 10.18
N LYS A 481 -19.32 14.44 11.33
CA LYS A 481 -20.30 15.54 11.46
C LYS A 481 -19.81 16.91 10.96
N GLY A 482 -18.52 17.21 11.14
CA GLY A 482 -17.90 18.47 10.68
C GLY A 482 -17.39 18.44 9.25
N ALA A 483 -17.33 17.27 8.63
CA ALA A 483 -16.88 17.09 7.25
C ALA A 483 -17.63 15.92 6.60
N PRO A 484 -18.95 16.06 6.31
CA PRO A 484 -19.77 14.95 5.83
C PRO A 484 -19.25 14.32 4.53
N SER A 485 -18.55 15.09 3.69
CA SER A 485 -17.89 14.61 2.48
C SER A 485 -16.74 13.64 2.72
N LYS A 486 -16.22 13.57 3.95
CA LYS A 486 -15.20 12.61 4.39
C LYS A 486 -15.79 11.37 5.07
N SER A 487 -17.12 11.24 5.10
CA SER A 487 -17.80 10.07 5.68
C SER A 487 -17.53 8.82 4.84
N LEU A 488 -17.39 7.68 5.50
CA LEU A 488 -17.03 6.41 4.88
C LEU A 488 -18.26 5.50 4.79
N LEU A 489 -18.61 5.06 3.59
CA LEU A 489 -19.57 3.98 3.37
C LEU A 489 -18.81 2.65 3.31
N ILE A 490 -19.32 1.66 4.04
CA ILE A 490 -18.79 0.30 4.09
C ILE A 490 -19.89 -0.66 3.66
N VAL A 491 -19.70 -1.35 2.55
CA VAL A 491 -20.58 -2.42 2.07
C VAL A 491 -19.97 -3.75 2.50
N LEU A 492 -20.80 -4.64 3.02
CA LEU A 492 -20.36 -5.81 3.78
C LEU A 492 -20.78 -7.08 3.04
N GLU A 493 -19.85 -8.03 2.87
CA GLU A 493 -20.21 -9.38 2.39
C GLU A 493 -21.09 -10.11 3.42
N CYS A 494 -20.91 -9.82 4.71
CA CYS A 494 -21.72 -10.44 5.76
C CYS A 494 -21.98 -9.47 6.91
N ASN A 495 -22.99 -9.80 7.72
CA ASN A 495 -23.35 -9.00 8.89
C ASN A 495 -22.18 -8.94 9.90
N PRO A 496 -21.88 -7.77 10.46
CA PRO A 496 -20.92 -7.67 11.55
C PRO A 496 -21.56 -8.22 12.83
N THR A 497 -20.74 -8.82 13.68
CA THR A 497 -21.15 -9.25 15.03
C THR A 497 -21.01 -8.11 16.03
N ARG A 498 -20.01 -7.24 15.85
CA ARG A 498 -19.70 -6.17 16.80
C ARG A 498 -18.98 -5.00 16.14
N ILE A 499 -19.29 -3.78 16.58
CA ILE A 499 -18.58 -2.57 16.19
C ILE A 499 -18.16 -1.82 17.45
N VAL A 500 -16.85 -1.65 17.62
CA VAL A 500 -16.25 -0.97 18.76
C VAL A 500 -15.44 0.22 18.27
N ALA A 501 -15.67 1.38 18.86
CA ALA A 501 -14.94 2.61 18.56
C ALA A 501 -14.28 3.14 19.83
N ASP A 502 -13.00 3.47 19.73
CA ASP A 502 -12.26 4.22 20.74
C ASP A 502 -11.73 5.54 20.15
N ASP A 503 -10.93 6.29 20.90
CA ASP A 503 -10.48 7.62 20.52
C ASP A 503 -9.58 7.65 19.27
N ALA A 504 -9.09 6.50 18.80
CA ALA A 504 -8.17 6.41 17.67
C ALA A 504 -8.55 5.38 16.62
N THR A 505 -9.38 4.39 16.97
CA THR A 505 -9.65 3.21 16.13
C THR A 505 -11.12 2.83 16.12
N ILE A 506 -11.57 2.28 14.99
CA ILE A 506 -12.86 1.63 14.83
C ILE A 506 -12.58 0.19 14.41
N ARG A 507 -13.18 -0.76 15.12
CA ARG A 507 -13.06 -2.20 14.90
C ARG A 507 -14.42 -2.77 14.53
N ILE A 508 -14.51 -3.43 13.40
CA ILE A 508 -15.72 -4.10 12.92
C ILE A 508 -15.40 -5.59 12.84
N THR A 509 -16.01 -6.39 13.72
CA THR A 509 -15.79 -7.83 13.81
C THR A 509 -16.92 -8.58 13.12
N PHE A 510 -16.58 -9.68 12.46
CA PHE A 510 -17.46 -10.55 11.69
C PHE A 510 -17.46 -11.96 12.29
N ASN A 511 -18.46 -12.77 11.96
CA ASN A 511 -18.51 -14.19 12.37
C ASN A 511 -17.76 -15.13 11.42
N ARG A 512 -17.19 -14.60 10.34
CA ARG A 512 -16.42 -15.33 9.33
C ARG A 512 -15.02 -14.75 9.23
N ARG A 513 -14.03 -15.63 9.14
CA ARG A 513 -12.69 -15.24 8.72
C ARG A 513 -12.68 -14.96 7.23
N HIS A 514 -11.87 -14.00 6.80
CA HIS A 514 -11.70 -13.62 5.39
C HIS A 514 -12.94 -13.04 4.71
N ALA A 515 -13.84 -12.40 5.48
CA ALA A 515 -14.92 -11.61 4.90
C ALA A 515 -14.34 -10.48 4.03
N SER A 516 -15.02 -10.17 2.93
CA SER A 516 -14.73 -9.03 2.07
C SER A 516 -15.64 -7.85 2.42
N VAL A 517 -15.11 -6.65 2.28
CA VAL A 517 -15.88 -5.39 2.38
C VAL A 517 -15.49 -4.46 1.24
N LEU A 518 -16.38 -3.54 0.90
CA LEU A 518 -16.10 -2.44 -0.01
C LEU A 518 -16.13 -1.12 0.76
N LEU A 519 -15.08 -0.32 0.64
CA LEU A 519 -14.99 1.01 1.24
C LEU A 519 -15.16 2.09 0.16
N LEU A 520 -16.01 3.08 0.41
CA LEU A 520 -16.26 4.18 -0.53
C LEU A 520 -16.44 5.51 0.22
N ARG A 521 -16.10 6.64 -0.40
CA ARG A 521 -16.44 8.00 0.09
C ARG A 521 -17.31 8.76 -0.90
N PRO A 522 -18.55 8.32 -1.13
CA PRO A 522 -19.35 8.83 -2.26
C PRO A 522 -20.06 10.16 -1.98
N PHE A 523 -19.84 10.78 -0.81
CA PHE A 523 -20.66 11.88 -0.30
C PHE A 523 -20.06 13.26 -0.60
N HIS A 524 -19.48 13.48 -1.77
CA HIS A 524 -18.76 14.73 -2.10
C HIS A 524 -19.60 16.00 -1.96
N ASP A 525 -20.92 15.90 -2.06
CA ASP A 525 -21.88 17.00 -1.87
C ASP A 525 -22.33 17.18 -0.41
N GLY A 526 -21.73 16.44 0.53
CA GLY A 526 -21.96 16.52 1.97
C GLY A 526 -23.25 15.87 2.47
N LYS A 527 -24.04 15.19 1.62
CA LYS A 527 -25.32 14.60 2.04
C LYS A 527 -25.17 13.10 2.32
N VAL A 528 -25.21 12.74 3.60
CA VAL A 528 -25.16 11.35 4.08
C VAL A 528 -26.51 10.93 4.65
N ASN A 529 -27.22 10.04 3.93
CA ASN A 529 -28.51 9.50 4.32
C ASN A 529 -28.69 8.05 3.85
N ALA A 530 -29.72 7.36 4.36
CA ALA A 530 -29.94 5.94 4.09
C ALA A 530 -30.20 5.63 2.61
N GLU A 531 -30.95 6.50 1.91
CA GLU A 531 -31.25 6.33 0.49
C GLU A 531 -29.99 6.32 -0.38
N ARG A 532 -29.08 7.26 -0.13
CA ARG A 532 -27.80 7.34 -0.82
C ARG A 532 -26.87 6.19 -0.47
N CYS A 533 -26.80 5.82 0.81
CA CYS A 533 -26.01 4.67 1.22
C CYS A 533 -26.48 3.40 0.51
N ARG A 534 -27.81 3.20 0.41
CA ARG A 534 -28.41 2.07 -0.30
C ARG A 534 -28.11 2.08 -1.80
N LEU A 535 -28.22 3.23 -2.45
CA LEU A 535 -27.89 3.38 -3.87
C LEU A 535 -26.43 2.98 -4.13
N TRP A 536 -25.50 3.59 -3.38
CA TRP A 536 -24.08 3.31 -3.54
C TRP A 536 -23.71 1.88 -3.15
N ALA A 537 -24.33 1.33 -2.11
CA ALA A 537 -24.14 -0.07 -1.73
C ALA A 537 -24.54 -1.02 -2.86
N ARG A 538 -25.67 -0.77 -3.53
CA ARG A 538 -26.12 -1.57 -4.69
C ARG A 538 -25.16 -1.46 -5.88
N ILE A 539 -24.66 -0.25 -6.16
CA ILE A 539 -23.69 -0.02 -7.25
C ILE A 539 -22.38 -0.75 -6.95
N ALA A 540 -21.89 -0.69 -5.71
CA ALA A 540 -20.58 -1.21 -5.34
C ALA A 540 -20.49 -2.75 -5.39
N ILE A 541 -21.59 -3.46 -5.15
CA ILE A 541 -21.65 -4.95 -5.11
C ILE A 541 -21.02 -5.58 -6.37
N ALA A 542 -21.27 -5.00 -7.54
CA ALA A 542 -20.63 -5.42 -8.78
C ALA A 542 -19.37 -4.58 -9.03
N TYR A 543 -18.22 -5.07 -8.56
CA TYR A 543 -16.95 -4.36 -8.62
C TYR A 543 -16.25 -4.58 -9.97
N PRO A 544 -16.14 -3.58 -10.86
CA PRO A 544 -15.51 -3.76 -12.16
C PRO A 544 -14.00 -3.98 -12.01
N ILE A 545 -13.53 -5.10 -12.53
CA ILE A 545 -12.12 -5.51 -12.49
C ILE A 545 -11.48 -5.54 -13.88
N ALA A 546 -12.28 -5.49 -14.94
CA ALA A 546 -11.82 -5.60 -16.31
C ALA A 546 -12.85 -4.99 -17.28
N PHE A 547 -12.39 -4.51 -18.43
CA PHE A 547 -13.25 -4.02 -19.51
C PHE A 547 -12.68 -4.39 -20.88
N THR A 548 -13.55 -4.52 -21.88
CA THR A 548 -13.21 -4.78 -23.30
C THR A 548 -14.14 -3.96 -24.18
N GLU A 549 -13.60 -3.38 -25.26
CA GLU A 549 -14.40 -2.66 -26.26
C GLU A 549 -14.42 -3.39 -27.59
N VAL A 550 -15.61 -3.70 -28.09
CA VAL A 550 -15.83 -4.44 -29.34
C VAL A 550 -16.51 -3.51 -30.35
N PRO A 551 -15.75 -2.90 -31.28
CA PRO A 551 -16.31 -2.14 -32.38
C PRO A 551 -16.67 -3.02 -33.57
N PHE A 552 -17.76 -2.69 -34.24
CA PHE A 552 -18.25 -3.40 -35.42
C PHE A 552 -18.90 -2.41 -36.38
N LYS A 553 -18.85 -2.76 -37.65
CA LYS A 553 -19.39 -1.94 -38.74
C LYS A 553 -20.86 -2.27 -38.94
N VAL A 554 -21.72 -1.25 -38.90
CA VAL A 554 -23.15 -1.34 -39.26
C VAL A 554 -23.39 -0.38 -40.42
N GLY A 555 -23.44 -0.92 -41.64
CA GLY A 555 -23.47 -0.11 -42.85
C GLY A 555 -22.21 0.76 -42.97
N ALA A 556 -22.38 2.08 -43.02
CA ALA A 556 -21.28 3.05 -43.02
C ALA A 556 -20.83 3.51 -41.63
N LYS A 557 -21.53 3.11 -40.56
CA LYS A 557 -21.25 3.57 -39.19
C LYS A 557 -20.42 2.55 -38.41
N LEU A 558 -19.49 3.04 -37.59
CA LEU A 558 -18.83 2.24 -36.56
C LEU A 558 -19.68 2.31 -35.28
N ARG A 559 -20.00 1.16 -34.69
CA ARG A 559 -20.60 1.06 -33.36
C ARG A 559 -19.62 0.40 -32.42
N ILE A 560 -19.59 0.81 -31.15
CA ILE A 560 -18.70 0.27 -30.12
C ILE A 560 -19.56 -0.28 -28.98
N ILE A 561 -19.33 -1.53 -28.58
CA ILE A 561 -19.92 -2.12 -27.37
C ILE A 561 -18.83 -2.21 -26.30
N THR A 562 -19.14 -1.74 -25.10
CA THR A 562 -18.27 -1.89 -23.94
C THR A 562 -18.79 -3.02 -23.06
N CYS A 563 -17.94 -4.01 -22.81
CA CYS A 563 -18.20 -5.14 -21.92
C CYS A 563 -17.32 -5.03 -20.68
N TYR A 564 -17.92 -5.10 -19.49
CA TYR A 564 -17.20 -5.10 -18.22
C TYR A 564 -17.27 -6.49 -17.57
N ASN A 565 -16.17 -6.88 -16.93
CA ASN A 565 -16.14 -8.03 -16.04
C ASN A 565 -16.12 -7.54 -14.59
N TYR A 566 -16.87 -8.23 -13.73
CA TYR A 566 -17.12 -7.82 -12.36
C TYR A 566 -16.71 -8.90 -11.37
N ARG A 567 -16.06 -8.49 -10.29
CA ARG A 567 -16.02 -9.26 -9.04
C ARG A 567 -17.28 -8.93 -8.25
N ILE A 568 -18.05 -9.95 -7.88
CA ILE A 568 -19.30 -9.76 -7.16
C ILE A 568 -19.07 -9.96 -5.66
N LEU A 569 -19.42 -8.97 -4.85
CA LEU A 569 -19.53 -9.12 -3.40
C LEU A 569 -20.80 -9.91 -3.10
N ARG A 570 -20.66 -11.16 -2.65
CA ARG A 570 -21.80 -12.04 -2.39
C ARG A 570 -22.32 -11.79 -0.97
N ASN A 571 -23.29 -10.89 -0.87
CA ASN A 571 -23.93 -10.50 0.40
C ASN A 571 -24.92 -11.54 0.94
#